data_AF-J2H0B6-F1
#
_entry.id   AF-J2H0B6-F1
#
_cell.length_a   1.000
_cell.length_b   1.000
_cell.length_c   1.000
_cell.angle_alpha   90.00
_cell.angle_beta   90.00
_cell.angle_gamma   90.00
#
_symmetry.space_group_name_H-M   'P 1'
#
loop_
_entity.id
_entity.type
_entity.pdbx_description
1 polymer ?
#
loop_
_entity_poly.entity_id
_entity_poly.type
_entity_poly.pdbx_seq_one_letter_code
_entity_poly.pdbx_strand_id
1 'polypeptide(L)'
;MNQAFRRMGYSAAKLTAHGLRTTASTLLNESGKWSPDAIERSLAHADKDTIRGTYNRGRYWDERVAMHQCWSDYLDSLRDGGKAVSLTAGEVTA
;
A
#
# COMPACT_ATOMS: atom_id res chain seq x y z
N MET A 1 5.47 2.03 16.47
CA MET A 1 4.28 2.21 15.61
C MET A 1 2.96 2.00 16.35
N ASN A 2 2.60 0.77 16.79
CA ASN A 2 1.29 0.51 17.42
C ASN A 2 0.98 1.38 18.65
N GLN A 3 1.98 1.66 19.50
CA GLN A 3 1.81 2.54 20.65
C GLN A 3 1.43 3.98 20.26
N ALA A 4 1.89 4.49 19.11
CA ALA A 4 1.48 5.80 18.61
C ALA A 4 -0.01 5.81 18.24
N PHE A 5 -0.51 4.74 17.62
CA PHE A 5 -1.95 4.59 17.34
C PHE A 5 -2.79 4.55 18.63
N ARG A 6 -2.28 3.94 19.71
CA ARG A 6 -2.95 3.97 21.02
C ARG A 6 -3.03 5.38 21.60
N ARG A 7 -1.96 6.16 21.48
CA ARG A 7 -1.92 7.57 21.91
C ARG A 7 -2.86 8.46 21.09
N MET A 8 -3.12 8.12 19.83
CA MET A 8 -4.10 8.80 18.97
C MET A 8 -5.54 8.33 19.19
N GLY A 9 -5.80 7.46 20.18
CA GLY A 9 -7.17 7.01 20.52
C GLY A 9 -7.68 5.82 19.72
N TYR A 10 -6.87 5.22 18.83
CA TYR A 10 -7.28 4.00 18.13
C TYR A 10 -7.10 2.76 19.01
N SER A 11 -8.13 1.91 19.08
CA SER A 11 -8.05 0.62 19.78
C SER A 11 -7.31 -0.44 18.96
N ALA A 12 -6.87 -1.52 19.62
CA ALA A 12 -6.14 -2.60 18.96
C ALA A 12 -6.94 -3.36 17.92
N ALA A 13 -8.25 -3.43 18.09
CA ALA A 13 -9.16 -3.98 17.10
C ALA A 13 -9.37 -3.04 15.90
N LYS A 14 -9.25 -1.71 16.09
CA LYS A 14 -9.49 -0.72 15.03
C LYS A 14 -8.30 -0.48 14.13
N LEU A 15 -7.09 -0.39 14.69
CA LEU A 15 -5.91 -0.03 13.92
C LEU A 15 -4.63 -0.68 14.45
N THR A 16 -3.90 -1.32 13.54
CA THR A 16 -2.57 -1.87 13.79
C THR A 16 -1.65 -1.58 12.60
N ALA A 17 -0.35 -1.50 12.87
CA ALA A 17 0.66 -1.33 11.84
C ALA A 17 0.74 -2.54 10.89
N HIS A 18 0.33 -3.72 11.35
CA HIS A 18 0.24 -4.90 10.50
C HIS A 18 -0.96 -4.78 9.54
N GLY A 19 -2.15 -4.44 10.06
CA GLY A 19 -3.34 -4.23 9.23
C GLY A 19 -3.12 -3.16 8.15
N LEU A 20 -2.45 -2.05 8.48
CA LEU A 20 -2.07 -1.03 7.49
C LEU A 20 -1.18 -1.57 6.37
N ARG A 21 -0.23 -2.47 6.70
CA ARG A 21 0.63 -3.12 5.70
C ARG A 21 -0.17 -4.05 4.80
N THR A 22 -1.11 -4.82 5.37
CA THR A 22 -2.00 -5.68 4.59
C THR A 22 -2.84 -4.87 3.62
N THR A 23 -3.48 -3.79 4.08
CA THR A 23 -4.28 -2.90 3.22
C THR A 23 -3.45 -2.27 2.11
N ALA A 24 -2.26 -1.75 2.44
CA ALA A 24 -1.36 -1.18 1.43
C ALA A 24 -0.90 -2.23 0.41
N SER A 25 -0.55 -3.44 0.86
CA SER A 25 -0.15 -4.55 -0.02
C SER A 25 -1.26 -4.88 -1.03
N THR A 26 -2.50 -5.06 -0.54
CA THR A 26 -3.65 -5.36 -1.40
C THR A 26 -3.87 -4.27 -2.45
N LEU A 27 -3.99 -3.00 -2.02
CA LEU A 27 -4.26 -1.89 -2.93
C LEU A 27 -3.15 -1.67 -3.97
N LEU A 28 -1.88 -1.80 -3.57
CA LEU A 28 -0.76 -1.63 -4.50
C LEU A 28 -0.70 -2.76 -5.52
N ASN A 29 -0.96 -4.01 -5.12
CA ASN A 29 -1.02 -5.14 -6.04
C ASN A 29 -2.22 -5.03 -6.99
N GLU A 30 -3.39 -4.70 -6.48
CA GLU A 30 -4.61 -4.51 -7.29
C GLU A 30 -4.51 -3.35 -8.28
N SER A 31 -3.67 -2.35 -8.00
CA SER A 31 -3.45 -1.24 -8.94
C SER A 31 -2.81 -1.69 -10.25
N GLY A 32 -2.08 -2.81 -10.26
CA GLY A 32 -1.33 -3.30 -11.43
C GLY A 32 -0.19 -2.38 -11.89
N LYS A 33 0.12 -1.31 -11.14
CA LYS A 33 1.10 -0.27 -11.53
C LYS A 33 2.54 -0.60 -11.14
N TRP A 34 2.73 -1.53 -10.22
CA TRP A 34 4.02 -1.79 -9.56
C TRP A 34 4.37 -3.28 -9.63
N SER A 35 5.67 -3.55 -9.68
CA SER A 35 6.21 -4.89 -9.52
C SER A 35 5.86 -5.45 -8.13
N PRO A 36 5.32 -6.68 -8.04
CA PRO A 36 5.09 -7.35 -6.76
C PRO A 36 6.35 -7.42 -5.90
N ASP A 37 7.53 -7.60 -6.53
CA ASP A 37 8.81 -7.63 -5.82
C ASP A 37 9.13 -6.29 -5.16
N ALA A 38 8.81 -5.17 -5.81
CA ALA A 38 9.01 -3.83 -5.24
C ALA A 38 8.06 -3.56 -4.07
N ILE A 39 6.82 -4.05 -4.14
CA ILE A 39 5.83 -3.99 -3.06
C ILE A 39 6.33 -4.80 -1.86
N GLU A 40 6.66 -6.07 -2.03
CA GLU A 40 7.12 -6.97 -0.97
C GLU A 40 8.39 -6.44 -0.29
N ARG A 41 9.32 -5.89 -1.07
CA ARG A 41 10.54 -5.28 -0.54
C ARG A 41 10.26 -4.05 0.32
N SER A 42 9.23 -3.28 -0.02
CA SER A 42 8.79 -2.10 0.76
C SER A 42 8.08 -2.46 2.05
N LEU A 43 7.50 -3.65 2.12
CA LEU A 43 6.88 -4.21 3.32
C LEU A 43 7.91 -4.85 4.27
N ALA A 44 9.20 -4.81 3.91
CA ALA A 44 10.30 -5.48 4.60
C ALA A 44 10.10 -7.00 4.72
N HIS A 45 9.36 -7.59 3.78
CA HIS A 45 9.28 -9.04 3.66
C HIS A 45 10.60 -9.57 3.09
N ALA A 46 11.04 -10.71 3.62
CA ALA A 46 12.18 -11.41 3.07
C ALA A 46 11.78 -12.08 1.74
N ASP A 47 12.65 -11.99 0.74
CA ASP A 47 12.52 -12.80 -0.47
C ASP A 47 12.54 -14.28 -0.08
N LYS A 48 11.61 -15.07 -0.64
CA LYS A 48 11.58 -16.53 -0.42
C LYS A 48 12.82 -17.23 -1.00
N ASP A 49 13.44 -16.60 -1.99
CA ASP A 49 14.70 -17.04 -2.61
C ASP A 49 15.85 -16.14 -2.13
N THR A 50 16.65 -16.67 -1.21
CA THR A 50 17.79 -15.97 -0.59
C THR A 50 18.90 -15.64 -1.58
N ILE A 51 19.04 -16.41 -2.67
CA ILE A 51 20.00 -16.13 -3.74
C ILE A 51 19.52 -14.92 -4.52
N ARG A 52 18.25 -14.90 -4.94
CA ARG A 52 17.66 -13.77 -5.67
C ARG A 52 17.68 -12.48 -4.85
N GLY A 53 17.36 -12.55 -3.55
CA GLY A 53 17.36 -11.41 -2.64
C GLY A 53 18.74 -10.75 -2.43
N THR A 54 19.82 -11.52 -2.62
CA THR A 54 21.20 -11.01 -2.48
C THR A 54 21.58 -10.07 -3.63
N TYR A 55 21.15 -10.40 -4.86
CA TYR A 55 21.46 -9.62 -6.08
C TYR A 55 20.43 -8.51 -6.36
N ASN A 56 19.21 -8.60 -5.84
CA ASN A 56 18.13 -7.63 -6.10
C ASN A 56 18.11 -6.38 -5.20
N ARG A 57 19.18 -6.08 -4.45
CA ARG A 57 19.20 -4.95 -3.50
C ARG A 57 18.97 -3.56 -4.14
N GLY A 58 19.45 -3.35 -5.37
CA GLY A 58 19.34 -2.06 -6.06
C GLY A 58 18.18 -1.94 -7.05
N ARG A 59 17.51 -3.05 -7.39
CA ARG A 59 16.73 -3.15 -8.64
C ARG A 59 15.37 -2.43 -8.64
N TYR A 60 14.93 -1.90 -7.49
CA TYR A 60 13.60 -1.33 -7.33
C TYR A 60 13.58 0.01 -6.58
N TRP A 61 14.73 0.67 -6.38
CA TRP A 61 14.75 1.90 -5.58
C TRP A 61 13.84 2.99 -6.14
N ASP A 62 14.01 3.34 -7.42
CA ASP A 62 13.23 4.40 -8.06
C ASP A 62 11.74 4.07 -8.10
N GLU A 63 11.42 2.81 -8.40
CA GLU A 63 10.05 2.31 -8.39
C GLU A 63 9.43 2.40 -6.99
N ARG A 64 10.18 2.02 -5.94
CA ARG A 64 9.71 2.12 -4.55
C ARG A 64 9.49 3.57 -4.11
N VAL A 65 10.35 4.49 -4.54
CA VAL A 65 10.18 5.93 -4.27
C VAL A 65 8.89 6.44 -4.92
N ALA A 66 8.71 6.16 -6.22
CA ALA A 66 7.49 6.56 -6.94
C ALA A 66 6.22 5.91 -6.34
N MET A 67 6.30 4.65 -5.96
CA MET A 67 5.21 3.91 -5.32
C MET A 67 4.83 4.52 -3.97
N HIS A 68 5.81 4.87 -3.13
CA HIS A 68 5.54 5.51 -1.84
C HIS A 68 4.94 6.91 -2.01
N GLN A 69 5.37 7.67 -3.03
CA GLN A 69 4.76 8.96 -3.33
C GLN A 69 3.30 8.79 -3.79
N CYS A 70 3.03 7.89 -4.73
CA CYS A 70 1.67 7.60 -5.19
C CYS A 70 0.75 7.16 -4.03
N TRP A 71 1.28 6.37 -3.09
CA TRP A 71 0.55 5.99 -1.88
C TRP A 71 0.27 7.19 -0.97
N SER A 72 1.24 8.08 -0.78
CA SER A 72 1.06 9.31 -0.02
C SER A 72 -0.03 10.20 -0.64
N ASP A 73 0.03 10.40 -1.96
CA ASP A 73 -0.95 11.22 -2.69
C ASP A 73 -2.37 10.64 -2.57
N TYR A 74 -2.49 9.30 -2.56
CA TYR A 74 -3.77 8.65 -2.30
C TYR A 74 -4.29 8.94 -0.89
N LEU A 75 -3.45 8.82 0.14
CA LEU A 75 -3.84 9.13 1.52
C LEU A 75 -4.21 10.61 1.70
N ASP A 76 -3.48 11.51 1.07
CA ASP A 76 -3.80 12.95 1.04
C ASP A 76 -5.14 13.19 0.36
N SER A 77 -5.42 12.50 -0.76
CA SER A 77 -6.71 12.60 -1.44
C SER A 77 -7.87 12.15 -0.55
N LEU A 78 -7.69 11.09 0.26
CA LEU A 78 -8.70 10.63 1.22
C LEU A 78 -8.90 11.61 2.36
N ARG A 79 -7.81 12.19 2.88
CA ARG A 79 -7.86 13.22 3.92
C ARG A 79 -8.64 14.45 3.45
N ASP A 80 -8.42 14.87 2.21
CA ASP A 80 -9.02 16.08 1.65
C ASP A 80 -10.46 15.86 1.14
N GLY A 81 -11.09 14.74 1.50
CA GLY A 81 -12.50 14.44 1.25
C GLY A 81 -12.76 13.42 0.14
N GLY A 82 -11.71 12.86 -0.47
CA GLY A 82 -11.77 11.93 -1.59
C GLY A 82 -12.26 12.63 -2.86
N LYS A 83 -11.63 12.37 -4.02
CA LYS A 83 -12.39 12.53 -5.27
C LYS A 83 -13.55 11.55 -5.17
N ALA A 84 -14.76 12.03 -4.91
CA ALA A 84 -15.97 11.22 -5.00
C ALA A 84 -16.03 10.68 -6.43
N VAL A 85 -15.58 9.43 -6.61
CA VAL A 85 -15.81 8.70 -7.86
C VAL A 85 -17.29 8.38 -7.84
N SER A 86 -18.10 9.21 -8.51
CA SER A 86 -19.47 8.86 -8.86
C SER A 86 -19.43 7.57 -9.64
N LEU A 87 -19.78 6.46 -8.98
CA LEU A 87 -20.12 5.22 -9.65
C LEU A 87 -21.45 5.48 -10.36
N THR A 88 -21.40 6.02 -11.58
CA THR A 88 -22.56 6.00 -12.47
C THR A 88 -22.83 4.53 -12.75
N ALA A 89 -23.91 4.00 -12.18
CA ALA A 89 -24.41 2.67 -12.50
C ALA A 89 -24.64 2.62 -14.01
N GLY A 90 -23.79 1.88 -14.71
CA GLY A 90 -24.00 1.57 -16.12
C GLY A 90 -25.34 0.87 -16.25
N GLU A 91 -26.18 1.40 -17.14
CA GLU A 91 -27.49 0.85 -17.48
C GLU A 91 -27.34 -0.64 -17.82
N VAL A 92 -27.93 -1.50 -17.00
CA VAL A 92 -28.20 -2.88 -17.37
C VAL A 92 -29.38 -2.82 -18.33
N THR A 93 -29.08 -2.79 -19.63
CA THR A 93 -30.08 -3.04 -20.66
C THR A 93 -30.57 -4.47 -20.52
N ALA A 94 -31.87 -4.62 -20.27
CA ALA A 94 -32.61 -5.87 -20.26
C ALA A 94 -32.71 -6.51 -21.66
#